data_AF-A0A8S1A5G6-F1
#
_entry.id   AF-A0A8S1A5G6-F1
#
_cell.length_a   1.000
_cell.length_b   1.000
_cell.length_c   1.000
_cell.angle_alpha   90.00
_cell.angle_beta   90.00
_cell.angle_gamma   90.00
#
_symmetry.space_group_name_H-M   'P 1'
#
loop_
_entity.id
_entity.type
_entity.pdbx_description
1 polymer ?
#
loop_
_entity_poly.entity_id
_entity_poly.type
_entity_poly.pdbx_seq_one_letter_code
_entity_poly.pdbx_strand_id
1 'polypeptide(L)' 'MDDMHSKTSDNFKLPPEKPTIKAEKGWYASGDSLRAQCSSPPADPPANLTWLLNGRDVSSLVNHNVLSPPSSLLT' A
#
# COMPACT_ATOMS: atom_id res chain seq x y z
N MET A 1 -19.21 -6.05 -40.16
CA MET A 1 -17.94 -5.40 -39.81
C MET A 1 -17.96 -5.27 -38.30
N ASP A 2 -17.01 -5.92 -37.67
CA ASP A 2 -17.12 -6.57 -36.38
C ASP A 2 -17.39 -5.60 -35.23
N ASP A 3 -18.43 -5.93 -34.46
CA ASP A 3 -18.78 -5.31 -33.19
C ASP A 3 -17.52 -5.24 -32.30
N MET A 4 -17.16 -4.01 -31.95
CA MET A 4 -16.16 -3.67 -30.96
C MET A 4 -16.66 -4.16 -29.60
N HIS A 5 -16.49 -5.45 -29.35
CA HIS A 5 -16.62 -6.06 -28.04
C HIS A 5 -15.53 -5.43 -27.17
N SER A 6 -15.87 -4.29 -26.57
CA SER A 6 -15.13 -3.71 -25.46
C SER A 6 -15.02 -4.80 -24.40
N LYS A 7 -13.89 -5.51 -24.40
CA LYS A 7 -13.46 -6.35 -23.27
C LYS A 7 -13.14 -5.37 -22.14
N THR A 8 -14.18 -4.90 -21.46
CA THR A 8 -13.99 -4.23 -20.19
C THR A 8 -13.58 -5.32 -19.22
N SER A 9 -12.31 -5.26 -18.84
CA SER A 9 -11.61 -6.22 -18.00
C SER A 9 -12.34 -6.41 -16.67
N ASP A 10 -12.51 -7.67 -16.31
CA ASP A 10 -13.23 -8.17 -15.14
C ASP A 10 -12.74 -7.53 -13.83
N ASN A 11 -13.66 -6.91 -13.08
CA ASN A 11 -13.65 -6.66 -11.62
C ASN A 11 -12.37 -6.20 -10.89
N PHE A 12 -11.45 -5.44 -11.50
CA PHE A 12 -10.38 -4.81 -10.70
C PHE A 12 -10.92 -3.59 -9.93
N LYS A 13 -11.41 -3.81 -8.71
CA LYS A 13 -11.90 -2.74 -7.83
C LYS A 13 -10.70 -2.12 -7.10
N LEU A 14 -10.25 -0.96 -7.58
CA LEU A 14 -9.24 -0.16 -6.87
C LEU A 14 -9.72 0.09 -5.42
N PRO A 15 -8.83 0.02 -4.41
CA PRO A 15 -9.19 0.45 -3.07
C PRO A 15 -9.68 1.91 -3.14
N PRO A 16 -10.78 2.24 -2.46
CA PRO A 16 -11.43 3.55 -2.60
C PRO A 16 -10.54 4.69 -2.10
N GLU A 17 -9.53 4.37 -1.28
CA GLU A 17 -8.67 5.34 -0.61
C GLU A 17 -7.19 4.97 -0.73
N LYS A 18 -6.34 6.00 -0.71
CA LYS A 18 -4.88 5.83 -0.72
C LYS A 18 -4.40 5.33 0.64
N PRO A 19 -3.27 4.60 0.70
CA PRO A 19 -2.66 4.26 1.97
C PRO A 19 -2.27 5.52 2.75
N THR A 20 -2.38 5.44 4.07
CA THR A 20 -1.98 6.51 4.99
C THR A 20 -0.68 6.12 5.69
N ILE A 21 0.22 7.09 5.84
CA ILE A 21 1.48 6.93 6.56
C ILE A 21 1.46 7.77 7.83
N LYS A 22 1.80 7.16 8.97
CA LYS A 22 1.99 7.86 10.25
C LYS A 22 3.41 7.62 10.75
N ALA A 23 4.20 8.68 10.84
CA ALA A 23 5.54 8.65 11.44
C ALA A 23 5.45 8.97 12.94
N GLU A 24 6.41 8.45 13.73
CA GLU A 24 6.46 8.73 15.17
C GLU A 24 6.92 10.17 15.48
N LYS A 25 7.74 10.76 14.59
CA LYS A 25 8.26 12.13 14.73
C LYS A 25 7.98 12.93 13.46
N GLY A 26 7.84 14.25 13.62
CA GLY A 26 7.74 15.18 12.50
C GLY A 26 9.09 15.50 11.83
N TRP A 27 10.21 15.14 12.46
CA TRP A 27 11.56 15.39 11.97
C TRP A 27 12.52 14.29 12.47
N TYR A 28 13.56 14.02 11.67
CA TYR A 28 14.60 13.03 11.95
C TYR A 28 15.96 13.60 11.56
N ALA A 29 16.97 13.40 12.40
CA ALA A 29 18.35 13.75 12.07
C ALA A 29 19.00 12.65 11.22
N SER A 30 20.10 12.99 10.53
CA SER A 30 20.91 11.99 9.85
C SER A 30 21.43 10.95 10.85
N GLY A 31 21.22 9.67 10.55
CA GLY A 31 21.57 8.56 11.44
C GLY A 31 20.45 8.11 12.37
N ASP A 32 19.35 8.86 12.48
CA ASP A 32 18.18 8.39 13.22
C ASP A 32 17.50 7.20 12.52
N SER A 33 16.90 6.32 13.33
CA SER A 33 16.00 5.29 12.82
C SER A 33 14.58 5.85 12.62
N LEU A 34 14.13 5.89 11.36
CA LEU A 34 12.77 6.26 10.99
C LEU A 34 11.80 5.11 11.29
N ARG A 35 10.80 5.36 12.14
CA ARG A 35 9.71 4.41 12.39
C ARG A 35 8.39 5.03 11.95
N ALA A 36 7.71 4.32 11.05
CA ALA A 36 6.44 4.73 10.49
C ALA A 36 5.53 3.53 10.28
N GLN A 37 4.22 3.79 10.35
CA GLN A 37 3.17 2.82 10.10
C GLN A 37 2.47 3.19 8.80
N CYS A 38 2.40 2.25 7.87
CA CYS A 38 1.59 2.37 6.66
C CYS A 38 0.33 1.53 6.85
N SER A 39 -0.83 2.10 6.56
CA SER A 39 -2.11 1.40 6.61
C SER A 39 -2.88 1.66 5.34
N SER A 40 -3.37 0.61 4.70
CA SER A 40 -4.25 0.69 3.53
C SER A 40 -5.65 0.17 3.89
N PRO A 41 -6.70 0.66 3.22
CA PRO A 41 -8.00 0.01 3.24
C PRO A 41 -7.90 -1.43 2.73
N PRO A 42 -8.88 -2.29 3.05
CA PRO A 42 -9.04 -3.58 2.41
C PRO A 42 -9.12 -3.42 0.88
N ALA A 43 -8.40 -4.29 0.17
CA ALA A 43 -8.39 -4.35 -1.28
C ALA A 43 -8.61 -5.79 -1.72
N ASP A 44 -9.38 -5.97 -2.80
CA ASP A 44 -9.59 -7.26 -3.44
C ASP A 44 -9.29 -7.14 -4.94
N PRO A 45 -8.18 -7.72 -5.44
CA PRO A 45 -7.20 -8.54 -4.71
C PRO A 45 -6.34 -7.72 -3.71
N PRO A 46 -5.65 -8.38 -2.77
CA PRO A 46 -4.78 -7.72 -1.80
C PRO A 46 -3.75 -6.79 -2.47
N ALA A 47 -3.65 -5.56 -1.98
CA ALA A 47 -2.73 -4.57 -2.53
C ALA A 47 -1.29 -4.81 -2.06
N ASN A 48 -0.33 -4.63 -2.96
CA ASN A 48 1.09 -4.60 -2.62
C ASN A 48 1.51 -3.19 -2.21
N LEU A 49 2.09 -3.06 -1.01
CA LEU A 49 2.58 -1.79 -0.50
C LEU A 49 4.11 -1.73 -0.58
N THR A 50 4.63 -0.58 -1.00
CA THR A 50 6.08 -0.34 -1.16
C THR A 50 6.46 0.94 -0.44
N TRP A 51 7.59 0.92 0.27
CA TRP A 51 8.10 2.10 0.96
C TRP A 51 9.04 2.89 0.05
N LEU A 52 8.72 4.16 -0.15
CA LEU A 52 9.59 5.12 -0.83
C LEU A 52 10.03 6.21 0.16
N LEU A 53 11.33 6.43 0.28
CA LEU A 53 11.89 7.55 1.04
C LEU A 53 12.44 8.57 0.04
N ASN A 54 11.87 9.77 0.03
CA ASN A 54 12.22 10.83 -0.94
C ASN A 54 12.17 10.34 -2.40
N GLY A 55 11.20 9.49 -2.73
CA GLY A 55 11.00 8.93 -4.07
C GLY A 55 11.91 7.75 -4.43
N ARG A 56 12.74 7.27 -3.50
CA ARG A 56 13.62 6.11 -3.70
C ARG A 56 13.07 4.90 -2.97
N ASP A 57 13.07 3.74 -3.63
CA ASP A 57 12.71 2.48 -2.98
C ASP A 57 13.71 2.16 -1.87
N VAL A 58 13.18 1.88 -0.69
CA VAL A 58 13.95 1.51 0.50
C VAL A 58 13.51 0.15 1.05
N SER A 59 12.73 -0.61 0.27
CA SER A 59 12.15 -1.88 0.72
C SER A 59 13.20 -2.90 1.17
N SER A 60 14.42 -2.83 0.63
CA SER A 60 15.57 -3.67 1.03
C SER A 60 16.30 -3.21 2.30
N LEU A 61 16.08 -1.97 2.72
CA LEU A 61 16.75 -1.35 3.88
C LEU A 61 15.84 -1.26 5.10
N VAL A 62 14.53 -1.50 4.93
CA VAL A 62 13.53 -1.42 6.00
C VAL A 62 13.25 -2.80 6.57
N ASN A 63 13.29 -2.90 7.89
CA ASN A 63 12.67 -4.03 8.58
C ASN A 63 11.16 -3.74 8.67
N HIS A 64 10.34 -4.46 7.91
CA HIS A 64 8.91 -4.24 7.85
C HIS A 64 8.13 -5.44 8.40
N ASN A 65 7.10 -5.15 9.20
CA ASN A 65 6.16 -6.13 9.71
C ASN A 65 4.82 -5.86 9.06
N VAL A 66 4.34 -6.81 8.24
CA VAL A 66 3.01 -6.72 7.63
C VAL A 66 1.99 -7.29 8.62
N LEU A 67 1.08 -6.44 9.08
CA LEU A 67 -0.09 -6.86 9.83
C LEU A 67 -1.28 -6.88 8.86
N SER A 68 -1.66 -8.07 8.40
CA SER A 68 -2.90 -8.25 7.65
C SER A 68 -4.09 -8.29 8.62
N PRO A 69 -5.25 -7.70 8.27
CA PRO A 69 -6.46 -7.91 9.04
C PRO A 69 -6.79 -9.42 9.06
N PRO A 70 -7.38 -9.95 10.15
CA PRO A 70 -7.89 -11.31 10.16
C PRO A 70 -8.93 -11.45 9.04
N SER A 71 -8.85 -12.56 8.29
CA SER A 71 -9.64 -12.81 7.08
C SER A 71 -11.16 -12.71 7.27
N SER A 72 -11.64 -12.73 8.52
CA SER A 72 -13.05 -12.56 8.92
C SER A 72 -13.60 -11.12 8.81
N LEU A 73 -12.78 -10.12 8.47
CA LEU A 73 -13.21 -8.73 8.26
C LEU A 73 -13.38 -8.35 6.78
N LEU A 74 -13.16 -9.28 5.85
CA LEU A 74 -13.33 -9.08 4.40
C LEU A 74 -14.75 -9.42 3.93
N THR A 75 -15.77 -9.08 4.73
CA THR A 75 -17.20 -9.35 4.44
C THR A 75 -17.88 -8.15 3.81
#